data_AF-A0A2U1KLM5-F1
#
_entry.id   AF-A0A2U1KLM5-F1
#
_cell.length_a   1.000
_cell.length_b   1.000
_cell.length_c   1.000
_cell.angle_alpha   90.00
_cell.angle_beta   90.00
_cell.angle_gamma   90.00
#
_symmetry.space_group_name_H-M   'P 1'
#
loop_
_entity.id
_entity.type
_entity.pdbx_description
1 polymer ?
#
loop_
_entity_poly.entity_id
_entity_poly.type
_entity_poly.pdbx_seq_one_letter_code
_entity_poly.pdbx_strand_id
1 'polypeptide(L)'
;MEGRSVWELNEESSDSWGWKNIIRMRHEVRKHMIVKLGNGTNTSMWFDSWSPMGALNEFVTYRDLYDARFKVSMTVSEFVVDRTGQWPEEWHHKFLMITQMQPIILDSDRRDSLEWKRNDVWF
;
A
#
# COMPACT_ATOMS: atom_id res chain seq x y z
N MET A 1 17.01 3.85 -4.50
CA MET A 1 15.63 3.33 -4.58
C MET A 1 15.13 2.89 -3.19
N GLU A 2 15.67 3.42 -2.10
CA GLU A 2 15.20 3.05 -0.76
C GLU A 2 13.84 3.67 -0.46
N GLY A 3 12.91 2.85 0.03
CA GLY A 3 11.64 3.28 0.60
C GLY A 3 10.47 3.53 -0.36
N ARG A 4 10.62 3.30 -1.67
CA ARG A 4 9.50 3.40 -2.63
C ARG A 4 9.02 2.02 -3.06
N SER A 5 7.70 1.82 -3.03
CA SER A 5 7.10 0.57 -3.50
C SER A 5 7.37 0.41 -5.01
N VAL A 6 7.60 -0.83 -5.44
CA VAL A 6 7.79 -1.17 -6.87
C VAL A 6 6.59 -0.72 -7.72
N TRP A 7 5.41 -0.60 -7.10
CA TRP A 7 4.18 -0.13 -7.74
C TRP A 7 4.11 1.38 -7.96
N GLU A 8 4.99 2.17 -7.34
CA GLU A 8 5.03 3.63 -7.44
C GLU A 8 5.93 4.12 -8.59
N LEU A 9 6.88 3.29 -9.05
CA LEU A 9 7.88 3.70 -10.04
C LEU A 9 7.21 4.18 -11.34
N ASN A 10 7.80 5.08 -12.11
CA ASN A 10 7.31 5.43 -13.45
C ASN A 10 8.38 5.07 -14.49
N GLU A 11 7.97 4.88 -15.75
CA GLU A 11 8.95 4.73 -16.85
C GLU A 11 9.74 6.04 -16.99
N GLU A 12 11.06 6.00 -16.80
CA GLU A 12 11.94 7.13 -17.08
C GLU A 12 12.51 7.01 -18.50
N SER A 13 12.76 8.16 -19.15
CA SER A 13 13.28 8.18 -20.52
C SER A 13 14.62 7.44 -20.65
N SER A 14 15.45 7.52 -19.61
CA SER A 14 16.74 6.85 -19.44
C SER A 14 16.67 5.35 -19.14
N ASP A 15 15.49 4.78 -18.86
CA ASP A 15 15.38 3.37 -18.52
C ASP A 15 15.66 2.45 -19.71
N SER A 16 16.33 1.32 -19.42
CA SER A 16 16.54 0.27 -20.42
C SER A 16 15.21 -0.28 -20.94
N TRP A 17 15.19 -0.72 -22.20
CA TRP A 17 13.99 -1.27 -22.81
C TRP A 17 13.41 -2.47 -22.04
N GLY A 18 14.29 -3.33 -21.51
CA GLY A 18 13.88 -4.44 -20.65
C GLY A 18 13.20 -3.98 -19.35
N TRP A 19 13.71 -2.91 -18.73
CA TRP A 19 13.13 -2.37 -17.51
C TRP A 19 11.76 -1.72 -17.75
N LYS A 20 11.60 -1.00 -18.87
CA LYS A 20 10.29 -0.48 -19.31
C LYS A 20 9.26 -1.59 -19.50
N ASN A 21 9.65 -2.71 -20.10
CA ASN A 21 8.74 -3.86 -20.25
C ASN A 21 8.35 -4.49 -18.92
N ILE A 22 9.28 -4.63 -17.98
CA ILE A 22 8.98 -5.13 -16.63
C ILE A 22 8.01 -4.18 -15.92
N ILE A 23 8.26 -2.87 -16.01
CA ILE A 23 7.37 -1.83 -15.47
C ILE A 23 5.97 -1.92 -16.09
N ARG A 24 5.84 -2.15 -17.40
CA ARG A 24 4.53 -2.32 -18.06
C ARG A 24 3.79 -3.56 -17.56
N MET A 25 4.49 -4.69 -17.46
CA MET A 25 3.90 -5.95 -16.98
C MET A 25 3.49 -5.87 -15.51
N ARG A 26 4.14 -5.03 -14.70
CA ARG A 26 3.83 -4.86 -13.29
C ARG A 26 2.36 -4.54 -13.05
N HIS A 27 1.71 -3.79 -13.93
CA HIS A 27 0.32 -3.35 -13.73
C HIS A 27 -0.63 -4.54 -13.76
N GLU A 28 -0.35 -5.53 -14.62
CA GLU A 28 -1.11 -6.77 -14.68
C GLU A 28 -0.72 -7.71 -13.53
N VAL A 29 0.57 -7.84 -13.24
CA VAL A 29 1.06 -8.69 -12.14
C VAL A 29 0.51 -8.22 -10.79
N ARG A 30 0.46 -6.91 -10.54
CA ARG A 30 -0.05 -6.30 -9.30
C ARG A 30 -1.45 -6.76 -8.93
N LYS A 31 -2.33 -6.96 -9.92
CA LYS A 31 -3.71 -7.44 -9.71
C LYS A 31 -3.77 -8.82 -9.06
N HIS A 32 -2.67 -9.57 -9.16
CA HIS A 32 -2.51 -10.92 -8.63
C HIS A 32 -1.56 -11.01 -7.44
N MET A 33 -1.05 -9.88 -6.93
CA MET A 33 -0.14 -9.85 -5.79
C MET A 33 -0.79 -9.18 -4.58
N ILE A 34 -0.66 -9.81 -3.42
CA ILE A 34 -1.10 -9.29 -2.14
C ILE A 34 0.07 -9.26 -1.16
N VAL A 35 0.08 -8.28 -0.27
CA VAL A 35 1.06 -8.24 0.81
C VAL A 35 0.42 -8.78 2.07
N LYS A 36 1.02 -9.84 2.61
CA LYS A 36 0.72 -10.35 3.93
C LYS A 36 1.54 -9.56 4.94
N LEU A 37 0.84 -8.81 5.80
CA LEU A 37 1.46 -7.98 6.81
C LEU A 37 2.14 -8.84 7.88
N GLY A 38 3.40 -8.51 8.17
CA GLY A 38 4.11 -8.89 9.38
C GLY A 38 4.32 -7.65 10.23
N ASN A 39 5.56 -7.13 10.23
CA ASN A 39 5.94 -5.94 10.98
C ASN A 39 5.55 -4.61 10.30
N GLY A 40 5.08 -4.64 9.04
CA GLY A 40 4.59 -3.50 8.27
C GLY A 40 5.66 -2.48 7.84
N THR A 41 6.94 -2.76 8.09
CA THR A 41 8.04 -1.79 7.91
C THR A 41 8.46 -1.60 6.45
N ASN A 42 8.19 -2.59 5.60
CA ASN A 42 8.53 -2.56 4.17
C ASN A 42 7.29 -2.51 3.28
N THR A 43 6.12 -2.29 3.88
CA THR A 43 4.84 -2.22 3.17
C THR A 43 4.36 -0.78 3.13
N SER A 44 4.18 -0.25 1.93
CA SER A 44 3.57 1.06 1.70
C SER A 44 2.11 1.03 2.14
N MET A 45 1.72 2.03 2.92
CA MET A 45 0.33 2.22 3.34
C MET A 45 -0.60 2.40 2.13
N TRP A 46 -0.12 3.05 1.07
CA TRP A 46 -0.97 3.49 -0.04
C TRP A 46 -0.85 2.62 -1.28
N PHE A 47 0.36 2.15 -1.61
CA PHE A 47 0.63 1.54 -2.91
C PHE A 47 0.67 0.01 -2.88
N ASP A 48 0.89 -0.62 -1.73
CA ASP A 48 0.90 -2.08 -1.64
C ASP A 48 -0.50 -2.64 -1.36
N SER A 49 -0.82 -3.78 -1.97
CA SER A 49 -2.11 -4.45 -1.83
C SER A 49 -2.19 -5.30 -0.56
N TRP A 50 -2.15 -4.65 0.60
CA TRP A 50 -2.28 -5.31 1.91
C TRP A 50 -3.71 -5.24 2.48
N SER A 51 -4.55 -4.34 1.96
CA SER A 51 -5.92 -4.18 2.45
C SER A 51 -6.90 -5.12 1.71
N PRO A 52 -8.08 -5.41 2.29
CA PRO A 52 -9.13 -6.18 1.62
C PRO A 52 -9.61 -5.55 0.30
N MET A 53 -9.42 -4.24 0.13
CA MET A 53 -9.77 -3.49 -1.08
C MET A 53 -8.60 -3.35 -2.06
N GLY A 54 -7.46 -3.98 -1.78
CA GLY A 54 -6.23 -3.81 -2.56
C GLY A 54 -5.42 -2.60 -2.07
N ALA A 55 -4.86 -1.84 -3.01
CA ALA A 55 -4.03 -0.69 -2.68
C ALA A 55 -4.89 0.57 -2.47
N LEU A 56 -4.67 1.27 -1.35
CA LEU A 56 -5.50 2.43 -0.98
C LEU A 56 -5.36 3.62 -1.92
N ASN A 57 -4.26 3.72 -2.69
CA ASN A 57 -4.04 4.78 -3.68
C ASN A 57 -5.06 4.74 -4.84
N GLU A 58 -5.83 3.66 -4.98
CA GLU A 58 -6.93 3.58 -5.94
C GLU A 58 -8.15 4.40 -5.50
N PHE A 59 -8.26 4.70 -4.20
CA PHE A 59 -9.36 5.45 -3.59
C PHE A 59 -8.92 6.82 -3.05
N VAL A 60 -7.68 6.90 -2.55
CA VAL A 60 -7.12 8.09 -1.90
C VAL A 60 -6.13 8.76 -2.84
N THR A 61 -6.38 10.03 -3.17
CA THR A 61 -5.50 10.80 -4.05
C THR A 61 -4.34 11.44 -3.28
N TYR A 62 -3.29 11.85 -4.00
CA TYR A 62 -2.20 12.65 -3.42
C TYR A 62 -2.69 13.91 -2.69
N ARG A 63 -3.76 14.53 -3.18
CA ARG A 63 -4.36 15.71 -2.55
C ARG A 63 -5.00 15.35 -1.20
N ASP A 64 -5.69 14.20 -1.13
CA ASP A 64 -6.29 13.72 0.11
C ASP A 64 -5.23 13.42 1.18
N LEU A 65 -4.10 12.82 0.76
CA LEU A 65 -2.96 12.58 1.64
C LEU A 65 -2.37 13.90 2.14
N TYR A 66 -2.20 14.89 1.25
CA TYR A 66 -1.68 16.21 1.61
C TYR A 66 -2.58 16.95 2.60
N ASP A 67 -3.89 16.94 2.35
CA ASP A 67 -4.90 17.58 3.20
C ASP A 67 -4.92 16.92 4.59
N ALA A 68 -4.80 15.60 4.66
CA ALA A 68 -4.73 14.81 5.90
C ALA A 68 -3.34 14.81 6.59
N ARG A 69 -2.35 15.51 6.04
CA ARG A 69 -0.95 15.51 6.55
C ARG A 69 -0.31 14.12 6.60
N PHE A 70 -0.70 13.24 5.69
CA PHE A 70 -0.05 11.96 5.49
C PHE A 70 1.12 12.06 4.52
N LYS A 71 2.18 11.31 4.83
CA LYS A 71 3.32 11.14 3.91
C LYS A 71 2.93 10.13 2.83
N VAL A 72 3.26 10.45 1.59
CA VAL A 72 3.15 9.50 0.46
C VAL A 72 4.01 8.26 0.69
N SER A 73 5.16 8.42 1.34
CA SER A 73 6.07 7.31 1.66
C SER A 73 5.70 6.56 2.95
N MET A 74 4.53 6.83 3.54
CA MET A 74 4.13 6.23 4.81
C MET A 74 4.06 4.70 4.70
N THR A 75 4.65 4.02 5.68
CA THR A 75 4.51 2.56 5.82
C THR A 75 3.33 2.19 6.70
N VAL A 76 2.88 0.94 6.61
CA VAL A 76 1.81 0.43 7.49
C VAL A 76 2.25 0.46 8.96
N SER A 77 3.52 0.16 9.23
CA SER A 77 4.10 0.23 10.58
C SER A 77 4.04 1.66 11.15
N GLU A 78 4.46 2.66 10.37
CA GLU A 78 4.40 4.07 10.79
C GLU A 78 2.96 4.50 11.10
N PHE A 79 1.96 4.06 10.32
CA PHE A 79 0.56 4.38 10.62
C PHE A 79 0.09 3.76 11.95
N VAL A 80 0.44 2.51 12.21
CA VAL A 80 0.03 1.82 13.45
C VAL A 80 0.76 2.41 14.67
N VAL A 81 2.06 2.69 14.56
CA VAL A 81 2.90 3.14 15.68
C VAL A 81 2.78 4.65 15.93
N ASP A 82 2.93 5.49 14.90
CA ASP A 82 3.00 6.95 15.07
C ASP A 82 1.63 7.63 15.07
N ARG A 83 0.61 6.97 14.49
CA ARG A 83 -0.76 7.48 14.35
C ARG A 83 -1.78 6.61 15.08
N THR A 84 -1.31 5.71 15.94
CA THR A 84 -2.15 4.80 16.75
C THR A 84 -3.17 3.98 15.94
N GLY A 85 -2.94 3.83 14.63
CA GLY A 85 -3.89 3.18 13.72
C GLY A 85 -5.19 3.95 13.49
N GLN A 86 -5.23 5.25 13.77
CA GLN A 86 -6.43 6.07 13.64
C GLN A 86 -6.44 6.89 12.33
N TRP A 87 -7.56 6.78 11.62
CA TRP A 87 -7.83 7.59 10.43
C TRP A 87 -8.21 9.02 10.81
N PRO A 88 -7.95 10.02 9.96
CA PRO A 88 -8.42 11.39 10.16
C PRO A 88 -9.95 11.43 10.28
N GLU A 89 -10.47 12.33 11.10
CA GLU A 89 -11.92 12.46 11.31
C GLU A 89 -12.64 12.73 9.98
N GLU A 90 -12.06 13.56 9.12
CA GLU A 90 -12.65 13.92 7.82
C GLU A 90 -12.81 12.70 6.89
N TRP A 91 -12.01 11.65 7.09
CA TRP A 91 -12.07 10.44 6.27
C TRP A 91 -13.27 9.56 6.64
N HIS A 92 -13.84 9.69 7.84
CA HIS A 92 -15.01 8.90 8.25
C HIS A 92 -16.27 9.25 7.45
N HIS A 93 -16.30 10.40 6.79
CA HIS A 93 -17.39 10.76 5.86
C HIS A 93 -17.01 10.57 4.39
N LYS A 94 -15.72 10.59 4.07
CA LYS A 94 -15.21 10.57 2.70
C LYS A 94 -14.86 9.17 2.20
N PHE A 95 -14.28 8.35 3.07
CA PHE A 95 -13.72 7.04 2.76
C PHE A 95 -14.19 5.98 3.75
N LEU A 96 -15.51 5.81 3.87
CA LEU A 96 -16.13 4.84 4.78
C LEU A 96 -15.51 3.44 4.69
N MET A 97 -15.22 2.98 3.47
CA MET A 97 -14.60 1.67 3.24
C MET A 97 -13.20 1.52 3.87
N ILE A 98 -12.44 2.62 4.00
CA ILE A 98 -11.11 2.64 4.61
C ILE A 98 -11.25 2.75 6.13
N THR A 99 -12.12 3.63 6.61
CA THR A 99 -12.29 3.86 8.05
C THR A 99 -13.00 2.73 8.78
N GLN A 100 -13.76 1.89 8.05
CA GLN A 100 -14.47 0.72 8.61
C GLN A 100 -13.67 -0.59 8.51
N MET A 101 -12.42 -0.55 8.04
CA MET A 101 -11.57 -1.74 8.03
C MET A 101 -11.36 -2.27 9.45
N GLN A 102 -11.11 -3.59 9.54
CA GLN A 102 -10.66 -4.17 10.80
C GLN A 102 -9.34 -3.50 11.26
N PRO A 103 -9.11 -3.39 12.58
CA PRO A 103 -7.86 -2.86 13.10
C PRO A 103 -6.66 -3.58 12.49
N ILE A 104 -5.66 -2.81 12.08
CA ILE A 104 -4.42 -3.35 11.51
C ILE A 104 -3.60 -3.95 12.66
N ILE A 105 -3.45 -5.27 12.66
CA ILE A 105 -2.65 -6.00 13.65
C ILE A 105 -1.32 -6.35 13.00
N LEU A 106 -0.22 -5.89 13.61
CA LEU A 106 1.14 -6.17 13.16
C LEU A 106 1.80 -7.20 14.08
N ASP A 107 2.65 -8.04 13.48
CA ASP A 107 3.49 -9.01 14.16
C ASP A 107 4.94 -8.55 14.03
N SER A 108 5.52 -8.02 15.11
CA SER A 108 6.89 -7.48 15.12
C SER A 108 7.96 -8.52 14.80
N ASP A 109 7.66 -9.81 15.03
CA ASP A 109 8.62 -10.90 14.86
C ASP A 109 8.58 -11.49 13.44
N ARG A 110 7.61 -11.06 12.62
CA ARG A 110 7.47 -11.50 11.23
C ARG A 110 7.77 -10.38 10.25
N ARG A 111 8.41 -10.74 9.14
CA ARG A 111 8.59 -9.82 8.01
C ARG A 111 7.37 -9.87 7.09
N ASP A 112 7.08 -8.73 6.48
CA ASP A 112 6.09 -8.64 5.41
C ASP A 112 6.47 -9.59 4.26
N SER A 113 5.47 -10.26 3.69
CA SER A 113 5.68 -11.17 2.56
C SER A 113 4.72 -10.87 1.41
N LEU A 114 5.25 -10.88 0.20
CA LEU A 114 4.49 -10.68 -1.02
C LEU A 114 4.04 -12.05 -1.54
N GLU A 115 2.73 -12.26 -1.60
CA GLU A 115 2.10 -13.53 -1.95
C GLU A 115 1.24 -13.40 -3.22
N TRP A 116 1.13 -14.49 -3.97
CA TRP A 116 0.20 -14.56 -5.09
C TRP A 116 -1.23 -14.75 -4.55
N LYS A 117 -2.18 -13.96 -5.06
CA LYS A 117 -3.60 -14.10 -4.78
C LYS A 117 -4.07 -15.49 -5.25
N ARG A 118 -4.26 -16.42 -4.32
CA ARG A 118 -4.88 -17.73 -4.59
C ARG A 118 -6.40 -17.57 -4.42
N ASN A 119 -7.15 -17.81 -5.49
CA ASN A 119 -8.62 -17.93 -5.58
C ASN A 119 -9.43 -17.40 -4.38
N ASP A 120 -10.10 -16.26 -4.55
CA ASP A 120 -11.19 -15.68 -3.73
C ASP A 120 -11.02 -15.62 -2.20
N VAL A 121 -9.83 -15.88 -1.65
CA VAL A 121 -9.58 -15.76 -0.20
C VAL A 121 -8.66 -14.58 0.06
N TRP A 122 -9.21 -13.55 0.68
CA TRP A 122 -8.43 -12.55 1.42
C TRP A 122 -8.12 -13.18 2.80
N PHE A 123 -6.83 -13.28 3.14
CA PHE A 123 -6.40 -13.79 4.45
C PHE A 123 -6.57 -12.74 5.55
#